data_AF-A0A8T5TR55-F1
#
_entry.id   AF-A0A8T5TR55-F1
#
_cell.length_a   1.000
_cell.length_b   1.000
_cell.length_c   1.000
_cell.angle_alpha   90.00
_cell.angle_beta   90.00
_cell.angle_gamma   90.00
#
_symmetry.space_group_name_H-M   'P 1'
#
loop_
_entity.id
_entity.type
_entity.pdbx_description
1 polymer ?
#
loop_
_entity_poly.entity_id
_entity_poly.type
_entity_poly.pdbx_seq_one_letter_code
_entity_poly.pdbx_strand_id
1 'polypeptide(L)'
;MPTKIDFKKTMKEFYQPNPKEVVLVDVPEMQFLMIDGMGSPGDSKEYQDALAALYPISFKTKFLSKAKGNDYVVPPLEGLWWADEMKDFIEGNRE
;
A
#
# COMPACT_ATOMS: atom_id res chain seq x y z
N MET A 1 -13.58 21.74 12.86
CA MET A 1 -13.08 20.35 13.05
C MET A 1 -11.88 20.17 12.13
N PRO A 2 -10.79 19.51 12.55
CA PRO A 2 -9.68 19.24 11.64
C PRO A 2 -10.19 18.44 10.44
N THR A 3 -9.85 18.88 9.24
CA THR A 3 -10.25 18.24 7.99
C THR A 3 -9.62 16.85 7.92
N LYS A 4 -10.46 15.82 7.86
CA LYS A 4 -10.02 14.44 7.74
C LYS A 4 -9.66 14.14 6.29
N ILE A 5 -8.41 13.74 6.03
CA ILE A 5 -7.96 13.38 4.69
C ILE A 5 -8.42 11.96 4.34
N ASP A 6 -8.94 11.78 3.13
CA ASP A 6 -9.27 10.47 2.56
C ASP A 6 -8.61 10.40 1.19
N PHE A 7 -7.47 9.71 1.11
CA PHE A 7 -6.63 9.66 -0.08
C PHE A 7 -7.40 9.17 -1.31
N LYS A 8 -8.34 8.22 -1.14
CA LYS A 8 -9.19 7.75 -2.23
C LYS A 8 -10.09 8.84 -2.82
N LYS A 9 -10.40 9.87 -2.04
CA LYS A 9 -11.24 11.01 -2.46
C LYS A 9 -10.43 12.21 -2.92
N THR A 10 -9.28 12.47 -2.29
CA THR A 10 -8.42 13.62 -2.60
C THR A 10 -7.48 13.35 -3.76
N MET A 11 -7.13 12.08 -4.02
CA MET A 11 -6.20 11.64 -5.07
C MET A 11 -6.87 10.60 -5.98
N LYS A 12 -8.03 10.96 -6.56
CA LYS A 12 -8.86 10.01 -7.31
C LYS A 12 -8.15 9.38 -8.50
N GLU A 13 -7.25 10.11 -9.14
CA GLU A 13 -6.48 9.63 -10.29
C GLU A 13 -5.64 8.38 -9.97
N PHE A 14 -5.16 8.22 -8.73
CA PHE A 14 -4.37 7.06 -8.31
C PHE A 14 -5.22 5.91 -7.75
N TYR A 15 -6.40 6.22 -7.17
CA TYR A 15 -7.20 5.24 -6.43
C TYR A 15 -8.52 4.84 -7.11
N GLN A 16 -8.92 5.54 -8.18
CA GLN A 16 -10.16 5.30 -8.93
C GLN A 16 -9.90 5.40 -10.44
N PRO A 17 -9.05 4.54 -11.02
CA PRO A 17 -8.78 4.56 -12.45
C PRO A 17 -10.02 4.19 -13.27
N ASN A 18 -10.12 4.71 -14.50
CA ASN A 18 -11.18 4.33 -15.43
C ASN A 18 -10.94 2.89 -15.90
N PRO A 19 -11.88 1.94 -15.70
CA PRO A 19 -11.67 0.55 -16.11
C PRO A 19 -11.64 0.34 -17.62
N LYS A 20 -12.00 1.35 -18.43
CA LYS A 20 -12.07 1.26 -19.90
C LYS A 20 -10.88 1.89 -20.61
N GLU A 21 -10.05 2.64 -19.90
CA GLU A 21 -9.01 3.48 -20.50
C GLU A 21 -7.70 3.34 -19.75
N VAL A 22 -6.61 3.20 -20.52
CA VAL A 22 -5.25 3.29 -19.97
C VAL A 22 -4.89 4.76 -19.92
N VAL A 23 -4.48 5.23 -18.75
CA VAL A 23 -4.09 6.62 -18.50
C VAL A 23 -2.65 6.68 -18.00
N LEU A 24 -1.89 7.66 -18.49
CA LEU A 24 -0.60 8.01 -17.93
C LEU A 24 -0.85 8.89 -16.70
N VAL A 25 -0.14 8.61 -15.61
CA VAL A 25 -0.22 9.36 -14.36
C VAL A 25 1.18 9.63 -13.85
N ASP A 26 1.40 10.84 -13.34
CA ASP A 26 2.63 11.23 -12.67
C ASP A 26 2.43 11.11 -11.17
N VAL A 27 2.92 10.01 -10.59
CA VAL A 27 2.78 9.75 -9.15
C VAL A 27 3.80 10.61 -8.38
N PRO A 28 3.37 11.49 -7.47
CA PRO A 28 4.30 12.32 -6.69
C PRO A 28 5.02 11.47 -5.63
N GLU A 29 6.06 12.04 -5.02
CA GLU A 29 6.67 11.44 -3.84
C GLU A 29 5.64 11.32 -2.69
N MET A 30 5.58 10.15 -2.07
CA MET A 30 4.64 9.81 -1.01
C MET A 30 5.35 9.08 0.12
N GLN A 31 4.75 9.12 1.32
CA GLN A 31 5.29 8.48 2.51
C GLN A 31 4.56 7.17 2.81
N PHE A 32 5.31 6.10 2.98
CA PHE A 32 4.76 4.75 3.20
C PHE A 32 5.35 4.09 4.45
N LEU A 33 4.55 3.25 5.08
CA LEU A 33 5.02 2.19 5.97
C LEU A 33 5.22 0.95 5.10
N MET A 34 6.41 0.35 5.13
CA MET A 34 6.78 -0.73 4.22
C MET A 34 7.48 -1.85 5.00
N ILE A 35 7.29 -3.08 4.54
CA ILE A 35 8.00 -4.27 4.99
C ILE A 35 8.37 -5.02 3.71
N ASP A 36 9.67 -5.19 3.48
CA ASP A 36 10.17 -6.05 2.40
C ASP A 36 10.06 -7.51 2.84
N GLY A 37 9.80 -8.40 1.89
CA GLY A 37 9.69 -9.83 2.15
C GLY A 37 9.67 -10.62 0.85
N MET A 38 9.63 -11.95 0.98
CA MET A 38 9.63 -12.87 -0.15
C MET A 38 8.52 -13.92 -0.06
N GLY A 39 8.31 -14.64 -1.16
CA GLY A 39 7.34 -15.74 -1.25
C GLY A 39 5.94 -15.34 -1.71
N SER A 40 4.98 -16.26 -1.55
CA SER A 40 3.62 -16.09 -2.07
C SER A 40 2.78 -15.09 -1.27
N PRO A 41 2.09 -14.13 -1.92
CA PRO A 41 1.09 -13.27 -1.26
C PRO A 41 -0.08 -14.02 -0.61
N GLY A 42 -0.39 -15.23 -1.06
CA GLY A 42 -1.57 -15.97 -0.59
C GLY A 42 -1.28 -16.81 0.64
N ASP A 43 -0.15 -17.52 0.60
CA ASP A 43 0.06 -18.70 1.46
C ASP A 43 1.33 -18.60 2.31
N SER A 44 2.17 -17.58 2.10
CA SER A 44 3.39 -17.44 2.89
C SER A 44 3.06 -16.92 4.30
N LYS A 45 3.68 -17.57 5.29
CA LYS A 45 3.64 -17.12 6.68
C LYS A 45 4.23 -15.71 6.81
N GLU A 46 5.30 -15.44 6.06
CA GLU A 46 5.98 -14.14 6.03
C GLU A 46 5.06 -12.99 5.60
N TYR A 47 4.30 -13.17 4.50
CA TYR A 47 3.33 -12.15 4.08
C TYR A 47 2.21 -11.95 5.12
N GLN A 48 1.69 -13.03 5.70
CA GLN A 48 0.67 -12.94 6.75
C GLN A 48 1.19 -12.20 7.99
N ASP A 49 2.43 -12.46 8.39
CA ASP A 49 3.06 -11.80 9.53
C ASP A 49 3.38 -10.33 9.24
N ALA A 50 3.80 -10.01 8.00
CA ALA A 50 3.97 -8.64 7.54
C ALA A 50 2.66 -7.84 7.64
N LEU A 51 1.54 -8.40 7.17
CA LEU A 51 0.22 -7.75 7.32
C LEU A 51 -0.21 -7.62 8.78
N ALA A 52 0.03 -8.65 9.59
CA ALA A 52 -0.28 -8.64 11.01
C ALA A 52 0.52 -7.57 11.79
N ALA A 53 1.71 -7.21 11.31
CA ALA A 53 2.49 -6.10 11.85
C ALA A 53 2.07 -4.73 11.27
N LEU A 54 1.88 -4.64 9.94
CA LEU A 54 1.66 -3.38 9.23
C LEU A 54 0.33 -2.71 9.60
N TYR A 55 -0.76 -3.47 9.74
CA TYR A 55 -2.07 -2.91 10.06
C TYR A 55 -2.11 -2.25 11.46
N PRO A 56 -1.71 -2.91 12.56
CA PRO A 56 -1.67 -2.27 13.87
C PRO A 56 -0.83 -1.00 13.90
N ILE A 57 0.34 -1.00 13.26
CA ILE A 57 1.21 0.18 13.17
C ILE A 57 0.51 1.30 12.40
N SER A 58 -0.12 1.00 11.26
CA SER A 58 -0.84 1.98 10.45
C SER A 58 -1.96 2.68 11.24
N PHE A 59 -2.76 1.92 11.99
CA PHE A 59 -3.82 2.48 12.84
C PHE A 59 -3.25 3.29 14.01
N LYS A 60 -2.18 2.82 14.66
CA LYS A 60 -1.55 3.55 15.76
C LYS A 60 -0.96 4.88 15.29
N THR A 61 -0.26 4.89 14.15
CA THR A 61 0.26 6.10 13.49
C THR A 61 -0.87 7.07 13.16
N LYS A 62 -1.99 6.59 12.62
CA LYS A 62 -3.18 7.41 12.39
C LYS A 62 -3.68 8.09 13.67
N PHE A 63 -3.83 7.34 14.76
CA PHE A 63 -4.34 7.92 16.02
C PHE A 63 -3.37 8.95 16.61
N LEU A 64 -2.06 8.70 16.53
CA LEU A 64 -1.04 9.67 16.93
C LEU A 64 -1.08 10.95 16.06
N SER A 65 -1.24 10.80 14.75
CA SER A 65 -1.38 11.92 13.81
C SER A 65 -2.64 12.74 14.09
N LYS A 66 -3.76 12.06 14.34
CA LYS A 66 -5.04 12.69 14.71
C LYS A 66 -4.91 13.51 16.01
N ALA A 67 -4.21 12.99 17.02
CA ALA A 67 -3.96 13.72 18.26
C ALA A 67 -3.15 15.01 18.05
N LYS A 68 -2.35 15.07 16.96
CA LYS A 68 -1.62 16.27 16.52
C LYS A 68 -2.42 17.16 15.55
N GLY A 69 -3.70 16.86 15.31
CA GLY A 69 -4.58 17.64 14.42
C GLY A 69 -4.62 17.18 12.96
N ASN A 70 -3.86 16.14 12.58
CA ASN A 70 -3.75 15.64 11.22
C ASN A 70 -4.46 14.29 11.08
N ASP A 71 -5.80 14.30 11.01
CA ASP A 71 -6.61 13.07 10.88
C ASP A 71 -6.65 12.58 9.41
N TYR A 72 -6.60 11.26 9.21
CA TYR A 72 -6.70 10.64 7.89
C TYR A 72 -7.38 9.26 7.95
N VAL A 73 -7.94 8.82 6.84
CA VAL A 73 -8.38 7.42 6.64
C VAL A 73 -7.17 6.57 6.31
N VAL A 74 -7.02 5.41 6.96
CA VAL A 74 -5.96 4.45 6.58
C VAL A 74 -6.17 4.06 5.10
N PRO A 75 -5.18 4.29 4.22
CA PRO A 75 -5.30 3.97 2.80
C PRO A 75 -5.50 2.47 2.54
N PRO A 76 -5.88 2.07 1.31
CA PRO A 76 -5.80 0.68 0.88
C PRO A 76 -4.39 0.09 1.08
N LEU A 77 -4.32 -1.23 1.26
CA LEU A 77 -3.05 -1.95 1.18
C LEU A 77 -2.55 -1.91 -0.27
N GLU A 78 -1.27 -1.62 -0.43
CA GLU A 78 -0.54 -1.64 -1.70
C GLU A 78 0.62 -2.64 -1.57
N GLY A 79 1.11 -3.13 -2.71
CA GLY A 79 2.22 -4.08 -2.72
C GLY A 79 3.04 -3.94 -4.00
N LEU A 80 4.36 -3.96 -3.84
CA LEU A 80 5.32 -4.02 -4.94
C LEU A 80 5.76 -5.47 -5.10
N TRP A 81 5.79 -5.95 -6.34
CA TRP A 81 6.10 -7.34 -6.67
C TRP A 81 7.19 -7.36 -7.73
N TRP A 82 8.28 -8.07 -7.46
CA TRP A 82 9.38 -8.25 -8.39
C TRP A 82 10.05 -9.60 -8.13
N ALA A 83 10.94 -9.98 -9.06
CA ALA A 83 11.91 -11.05 -8.88
C ALA A 83 13.27 -10.52 -9.35
N ASP A 84 14.35 -11.09 -8.84
CA ASP A 84 15.71 -10.70 -9.26
C ASP A 84 15.93 -11.01 -10.74
N GLU A 85 15.36 -12.11 -11.23
CA GLU A 85 15.37 -12.48 -12.64
C GLU A 85 13.94 -12.44 -13.23
N MET A 86 13.80 -11.82 -14.41
CA MET A 86 12.51 -11.72 -15.11
C MET A 86 11.93 -13.12 -15.44
N LYS A 87 12.80 -14.10 -15.66
CA LYS A 87 12.38 -15.48 -15.91
C LYS A 87 11.61 -16.05 -14.72
N ASP A 88 12.09 -15.81 -13.51
CA ASP A 88 11.44 -16.30 -12.28
C ASP A 88 10.08 -15.63 -12.08
N PHE A 89 9.96 -14.34 -12.40
CA PHE A 89 8.67 -13.64 -12.34
C PHE A 89 7.65 -14.23 -13.33
N ILE A 90 8.08 -14.54 -14.56
CA ILE A 90 7.21 -15.10 -15.61
C ILE A 90 6.81 -16.54 -15.28
N GLU A 91 7.76 -17.36 -14.82
CA GLU A 91 7.52 -18.77 -14.50
C GLU A 91 6.84 -18.95 -13.13
N GLY A 92 6.74 -17.89 -12.34
CA GLY A 92 6.15 -17.91 -11.00
C GLY A 92 7.01 -18.66 -9.98
N ASN A 93 8.33 -18.63 -10.18
CA ASN A 93 9.29 -19.10 -9.20
C ASN A 93 9.32 -18.14 -8.01
N ARG A 94 9.30 -18.70 -6.79
CA ARG A 94 9.12 -17.95 -5.53
C ARG A 94 10.12 -18.41 -4.46
N GLU A 95 11.12 -19.21 -4.85
CA GLU A 95 12.26 -19.60 -4.02
C GLU A 95 13.41 -18.60 -4.13
#